data_AF-A0A1R3I0K4-F1
#
_entry.id   AF-A0A1R3I0K4-F1
#
_cell.length_a   1.000
_cell.length_b   1.000
_cell.length_c   1.000
_cell.angle_alpha   90.00
_cell.angle_beta   90.00
_cell.angle_gamma   90.00
#
_symmetry.space_group_name_H-M   'P 1'
#
loop_
_entity.id
_entity.type
_entity.pdbx_description
1 polymer ?
#
loop_
_entity_poly.entity_id
_entity_poly.type
_entity_poly.pdbx_seq_one_letter_code
_entity_poly.pdbx_strand_id
1 'polypeptide(L)'
;MKGSATAEGGGNKLCELCKEEASKLGLSRHAVVPTATSALRLCLERLPVLPFRVSLAAAFWVGLRLTGGDMSIATSQNLRRLEEHSGVPAKLIVAIEPKLARVMRLRRRRFRQDLEEGWAECNV
;
A
#
# COMPACT_ATOMS: atom_id res chain seq x y z
N MET A 1 37.51 1.76 -8.41
CA MET A 1 36.99 0.51 -9.03
C MET A 1 36.68 -0.43 -7.88
N LYS A 2 35.48 -0.91 -7.54
CA LYS A 2 34.16 -1.15 -8.15
C LYS A 2 33.11 -0.64 -7.12
N GLY A 3 31.95 -0.06 -7.43
CA GLY A 3 30.92 -0.51 -8.35
C GLY A 3 29.90 -1.38 -7.62
N SER A 4 28.92 -0.77 -6.93
CA SER A 4 27.67 -1.46 -6.51
C SER A 4 26.53 -0.44 -6.40
N ALA A 5 25.91 -0.16 -7.54
CA ALA A 5 24.60 0.46 -7.61
C ALA A 5 23.55 -0.62 -7.33
N THR A 6 22.87 -0.58 -6.19
CA THR A 6 21.78 -1.51 -5.86
C THR A 6 20.63 -0.80 -5.13
N ALA A 7 19.51 -0.65 -5.85
CA ALA A 7 18.12 -0.71 -5.39
C ALA A 7 17.51 0.36 -4.43
N GLU A 8 18.19 1.45 -4.10
CA GLU A 8 17.62 2.48 -3.17
C GLU A 8 16.67 3.51 -3.84
N GLY A 9 16.71 3.67 -5.17
CA GLY A 9 16.00 4.77 -5.85
C GLY A 9 14.47 4.60 -5.99
N GLY A 10 13.99 3.38 -6.18
CA GLY A 10 12.57 3.11 -6.46
C GLY A 10 11.68 3.14 -5.20
N GLY A 11 12.25 2.72 -4.07
CA GLY A 11 11.52 2.64 -2.80
C GLY A 11 11.13 4.00 -2.23
N ASN A 12 12.03 4.98 -2.39
CA ASN A 12 11.83 6.35 -1.93
C ASN A 12 10.78 7.07 -2.79
N LYS A 13 10.76 6.83 -4.11
CA LYS A 13 9.80 7.48 -5.00
C LYS A 13 8.35 7.07 -4.72
N LEU A 14 8.09 5.80 -4.45
CA LEU A 14 6.75 5.32 -4.08
C LEU A 14 6.27 5.91 -2.74
N CYS A 15 7.19 6.05 -1.79
CA CYS A 15 6.92 6.68 -0.50
C CYS A 15 6.53 8.16 -0.66
N GLU A 16 7.23 8.92 -1.51
CA GLU A 16 6.90 10.32 -1.81
C GLU A 16 5.51 10.46 -2.45
N LEU A 17 5.16 9.58 -3.39
CA LEU A 17 3.82 9.60 -4.01
C LEU A 17 2.71 9.32 -2.99
N CYS A 18 2.92 8.38 -2.07
CA CYS A 18 1.96 8.13 -0.99
C CYS A 18 1.91 9.29 0.02
N LYS A 19 3.02 9.99 0.29
CA LYS A 19 3.04 11.20 1.13
C LYS A 19 2.25 12.34 0.50
N GLU A 20 2.38 12.51 -0.81
CA GLU A 20 1.64 13.52 -1.56
C GLU A 20 0.13 13.28 -1.47
N GLU A 21 -0.32 12.04 -1.73
CA GLU A 21 -1.74 11.66 -1.62
C GLU A 21 -2.29 11.83 -0.18
N ALA A 22 -1.52 11.44 0.84
CA ALA A 22 -1.91 11.68 2.23
C ALA A 22 -2.03 13.17 2.57
N SER A 23 -1.17 14.01 1.98
CA SER A 23 -1.18 15.45 2.21
C SER A 23 -2.39 16.12 1.55
N LYS A 24 -2.77 15.70 0.34
CA LYS A 24 -3.99 16.18 -0.35
C LYS A 24 -5.25 15.87 0.45
N LEU A 25 -5.28 14.76 1.17
CA LEU A 25 -6.42 14.33 1.98
C LEU A 25 -6.37 14.83 3.43
N GLY A 26 -5.30 15.52 3.84
CA GLY A 26 -5.13 16.02 5.21
C GLY A 26 -4.95 14.90 6.25
N LEU A 27 -4.37 13.76 5.86
CA LEU A 27 -4.28 12.56 6.70
C LEU A 27 -2.90 12.38 7.34
N SER A 28 -2.87 11.63 8.46
CA SER A 28 -1.62 11.31 9.16
C SER A 28 -0.69 10.45 8.29
N ARG A 29 0.37 11.10 7.76
CA ARG A 29 1.37 10.47 6.89
C ARG A 29 2.06 9.29 7.57
N HIS A 30 2.37 9.41 8.86
CA HIS A 30 3.10 8.38 9.61
C HIS A 30 2.35 7.07 9.71
N ALA A 31 1.02 7.13 9.75
CA ALA A 31 0.19 5.95 9.92
C ALA A 31 -0.19 5.31 8.56
N VAL A 32 -0.43 6.13 7.54
CA VAL A 32 -0.97 5.67 6.24
C VAL A 32 0.13 5.32 5.24
N VAL A 33 1.19 6.14 5.14
CA VAL A 33 2.21 6.03 4.08
C VAL A 33 2.93 4.69 4.07
N PRO A 34 3.38 4.10 5.20
CA PRO A 34 4.08 2.82 5.17
C PRO A 34 3.21 1.69 4.62
N THR A 35 1.94 1.64 5.06
CA THR A 35 0.97 0.64 4.62
C THR A 35 0.61 0.83 3.15
N ALA A 36 0.33 2.06 2.73
CA ALA A 36 0.02 2.40 1.35
C ALA A 36 1.19 2.13 0.40
N THR A 37 2.43 2.45 0.80
CA THR A 37 3.64 2.19 0.01
C THR A 37 3.85 0.69 -0.17
N SER A 38 3.63 -0.10 0.88
CA SER A 38 3.71 -1.56 0.83
C SER A 38 2.63 -2.16 -0.06
N ALA A 39 1.41 -1.61 -0.01
CA ALA A 39 0.31 -1.99 -0.88
C ALA A 39 0.62 -1.67 -2.35
N LEU A 40 1.21 -0.51 -2.61
CA LEU A 40 1.54 -0.04 -3.96
C LEU A 40 2.63 -0.91 -4.59
N ARG A 41 3.72 -1.20 -3.86
CA ARG A 41 4.74 -2.15 -4.33
C ARG A 41 4.11 -3.47 -4.75
N LEU A 42 3.15 -3.96 -3.97
CA LEU A 42 2.44 -5.18 -4.29
C LEU A 42 1.52 -5.07 -5.51
N CYS A 43 0.82 -3.96 -5.68
CA CYS A 43 0.04 -3.71 -6.90
C CYS A 43 0.94 -3.83 -8.12
N LEU A 44 2.11 -3.18 -8.10
CA LEU A 44 3.02 -3.14 -9.24
C LEU A 44 3.65 -4.52 -9.52
N GLU A 45 3.95 -5.29 -8.48
CA GLU A 45 4.50 -6.65 -8.62
C GLU A 45 3.46 -7.70 -9.06
N ARG A 46 2.21 -7.60 -8.57
CA ARG A 46 1.21 -8.67 -8.71
C ARG A 46 0.09 -8.34 -9.69
N LEU A 47 -0.08 -7.08 -10.05
CA LEU A 47 -1.11 -6.58 -10.95
C LEU A 47 -0.50 -5.66 -12.01
N PRO A 48 0.46 -6.15 -12.82
CA PRO A 48 1.17 -5.31 -13.81
C PRO A 48 0.23 -4.76 -14.90
N VAL A 49 -0.95 -5.37 -15.06
CA VAL A 49 -1.99 -4.94 -16.00
C VAL A 49 -2.74 -3.68 -15.55
N LEU A 50 -2.63 -3.29 -14.28
CA LEU A 50 -3.31 -2.10 -13.77
C LEU A 50 -2.51 -0.83 -14.07
N PRO A 51 -3.15 0.22 -14.59
CA PRO A 51 -2.49 1.51 -14.75
C PRO A 51 -1.90 1.99 -13.42
N PHE A 52 -0.73 2.63 -13.46
CA PHE A 52 -0.03 3.09 -12.26
C PHE A 52 -0.91 3.94 -11.34
N ARG A 53 -1.72 4.85 -11.90
CA ARG A 53 -2.65 5.70 -11.16
C ARG A 53 -3.71 4.90 -10.39
N VAL A 54 -4.25 3.86 -11.02
CA VAL A 54 -5.21 2.95 -10.40
C VAL A 54 -4.57 2.20 -9.25
N SER A 55 -3.36 1.68 -9.47
CA SER A 55 -2.57 0.98 -8.45
C SER A 55 -2.26 1.86 -7.25
N LEU A 56 -1.90 3.14 -7.48
CA LEU A 56 -1.64 4.12 -6.44
C LEU A 56 -2.90 4.44 -5.63
N ALA A 57 -4.01 4.77 -6.28
CA ALA A 57 -5.28 5.09 -5.60
C ALA A 57 -5.81 3.90 -4.80
N ALA A 58 -5.80 2.70 -5.37
CA ALA A 58 -6.25 1.48 -4.70
C ALA A 58 -5.35 1.09 -3.52
N ALA A 59 -4.02 1.20 -3.68
CA ALA A 59 -3.06 0.97 -2.60
C ALA A 59 -3.25 1.96 -1.44
N PHE A 60 -3.48 3.23 -1.76
CA PHE A 60 -3.72 4.26 -0.77
C PHE A 60 -5.02 4.00 0.01
N TRP A 61 -6.10 3.67 -0.70
CA TRP A 61 -7.39 3.31 -0.10
C TRP A 61 -7.29 2.09 0.83
N VAL A 62 -6.56 1.05 0.42
CA VAL A 62 -6.26 -0.10 1.29
C VAL A 62 -5.44 0.32 2.51
N GLY A 63 -4.46 1.22 2.34
CA GLY A 63 -3.71 1.82 3.44
C GLY A 63 -4.62 2.47 4.48
N LEU A 64 -5.59 3.29 4.05
CA LEU A 64 -6.57 3.92 4.93
C LEU A 64 -7.38 2.89 5.73
N ARG A 65 -7.87 1.85 5.04
CA ARG A 65 -8.69 0.78 5.64
C ARG A 65 -7.93 -0.07 6.66
N LEU A 66 -6.61 -0.22 6.48
CA LEU A 66 -5.77 -1.05 7.34
C LEU A 66 -5.14 -0.28 8.49
N THR A 67 -4.96 1.03 8.33
CA THR A 67 -4.39 1.91 9.37
C THR A 67 -5.45 2.34 10.39
N GLY A 68 -6.70 2.56 9.95
CA GLY A 68 -7.83 2.80 10.86
C GLY A 68 -8.50 1.49 11.21
N GLY A 69 -8.11 0.88 12.34
CA GLY A 69 -8.86 -0.25 12.92
C GLY A 69 -10.35 0.09 13.15
N ASP A 70 -10.64 1.38 13.30
CA ASP A 70 -11.96 1.97 13.18
C ASP A 70 -12.11 2.66 11.83
N MET A 71 -13.26 2.48 11.18
CA MET A 71 -13.66 3.04 9.87
C MET A 71 -13.59 4.58 9.75
N SER A 72 -13.02 5.29 10.72
CA SER A 72 -13.00 6.75 10.84
C SER A 72 -12.24 7.45 9.71
N ILE A 73 -11.25 6.78 9.08
CA ILE A 73 -10.44 7.37 8.01
C ILE A 73 -10.88 6.89 6.62
N ALA A 74 -11.38 5.66 6.49
CA ALA A 74 -11.84 5.09 5.23
C ALA A 74 -13.32 5.46 4.95
N THR A 75 -13.63 6.76 4.99
CA THR A 75 -14.99 7.27 4.78
C THR A 75 -15.32 7.44 3.31
N SER A 76 -16.61 7.45 2.96
CA SER A 76 -17.08 7.79 1.62
C SER A 76 -16.63 9.18 1.17
N GLN A 77 -16.48 10.12 2.11
CA GLN A 77 -15.94 11.45 1.83
C GLN A 77 -14.48 11.41 1.39
N ASN A 78 -13.63 10.63 2.07
CA ASN A 78 -12.23 10.47 1.68
C ASN A 78 -12.10 9.67 0.37
N LEU A 79 -13.00 8.72 0.11
CA LEU A 79 -13.06 8.03 -1.18
C LEU A 79 -13.38 9.00 -2.34
N ARG A 80 -14.34 9.91 -2.13
CA ARG A 80 -14.70 10.93 -3.12
C ARG A 80 -13.55 11.91 -3.37
N ARG A 81 -12.90 12.40 -2.31
CA ARG A 81 -11.71 13.26 -2.44
C ARG A 81 -10.57 12.54 -3.16
N LEU A 82 -10.38 11.25 -2.88
CA LEU A 82 -9.38 10.43 -3.57
C LEU A 82 -9.71 10.29 -5.06
N GLU A 83 -10.98 10.12 -5.44
CA GLU A 83 -11.43 10.15 -6.83
C GLU A 83 -11.13 11.50 -7.51
N GLU A 84 -11.46 12.61 -6.84
CA GLU A 84 -11.23 13.98 -7.34
C GLU A 84 -9.72 14.27 -7.56
N HIS A 85 -8.85 13.83 -6.65
CA HIS A 85 -7.41 14.09 -6.75
C HIS A 85 -6.67 13.11 -7.67
N SER A 86 -7.06 11.84 -7.68
CA SER A 86 -6.38 10.80 -8.48
C SER A 86 -6.91 10.72 -9.91
N GLY A 87 -8.13 11.22 -10.16
CA GLY A 87 -8.86 11.03 -11.40
C GLY A 87 -9.31 9.59 -11.64
N VAL A 88 -9.23 8.73 -10.61
CA VAL A 88 -9.62 7.32 -10.69
C VAL A 88 -11.04 7.16 -10.14
N PRO A 89 -11.97 6.57 -10.89
CA PRO A 89 -13.35 6.41 -10.42
C PRO A 89 -13.42 5.62 -9.11
N ALA A 90 -14.19 6.10 -8.13
CA ALA A 90 -14.30 5.44 -6.82
C ALA A 90 -14.75 3.98 -6.92
N LYS A 91 -15.67 3.69 -7.86
CA LYS A 91 -16.12 2.32 -8.17
C LYS A 91 -14.98 1.38 -8.53
N LEU A 92 -13.97 1.88 -9.24
CA LEU A 92 -12.84 1.10 -9.69
C LEU A 92 -11.84 0.87 -8.56
N ILE A 93 -11.64 1.87 -7.69
CA ILE A 93 -10.85 1.75 -6.46
C ILE A 93 -11.45 0.65 -5.56
N VAL A 94 -12.76 0.72 -5.31
CA VAL A 94 -13.48 -0.26 -4.46
C VAL A 94 -13.49 -1.66 -5.07
N ALA A 95 -13.60 -1.78 -6.40
CA ALA A 95 -13.58 -3.09 -7.06
C ALA A 95 -12.22 -3.83 -6.91
N ILE A 96 -11.11 -3.08 -6.88
CA ILE A 96 -9.75 -3.63 -6.79
C ILE A 96 -9.32 -3.88 -5.34
N GLU A 97 -9.87 -3.10 -4.40
CA GLU A 97 -9.61 -3.17 -2.97
C GLU A 97 -9.63 -4.60 -2.39
N PRO A 98 -10.67 -5.45 -2.58
CA PRO A 98 -10.70 -6.77 -1.96
C PRO A 98 -9.59 -7.69 -2.49
N LYS A 99 -9.22 -7.54 -3.77
CA LYS A 99 -8.11 -8.29 -4.38
C LYS A 99 -6.78 -7.90 -3.72
N LEU A 100 -6.55 -6.60 -3.54
CA LEU A 100 -5.34 -6.09 -2.90
C LEU A 100 -5.27 -6.43 -1.41
N ALA A 101 -6.36 -6.21 -0.67
CA ALA A 101 -6.44 -6.54 0.74
C ALA A 101 -6.19 -8.05 0.98
N ARG A 102 -6.65 -8.92 0.08
CA ARG A 102 -6.35 -10.36 0.13
C ARG A 102 -4.86 -10.63 -0.10
N VAL A 103 -4.25 -10.06 -1.14
CA VAL A 103 -2.82 -10.24 -1.44
C VAL A 103 -1.94 -9.74 -0.28
N MET A 104 -2.29 -8.60 0.32
CA MET A 104 -1.58 -8.06 1.48
C MET A 104 -1.71 -8.97 2.71
N ARG A 105 -2.93 -9.47 3.01
CA ARG A 105 -3.14 -10.41 4.12
C ARG A 105 -2.36 -11.71 3.94
N LEU A 106 -2.32 -12.26 2.72
CA LEU A 106 -1.56 -13.47 2.41
C LEU A 106 -0.05 -13.25 2.57
N ARG A 107 0.47 -12.08 2.15
CA ARG A 107 1.88 -11.73 2.41
C ARG A 107 2.20 -11.60 3.88
N ARG A 108 1.33 -10.93 4.66
CA ARG A 108 1.51 -10.80 6.10
C ARG A 108 1.50 -12.17 6.80
N ARG A 109 0.60 -13.07 6.38
CA ARG A 109 0.55 -14.45 6.90
C ARG A 109 1.82 -15.23 6.59
N ARG A 110 2.29 -15.20 5.33
CA ARG A 110 3.55 -15.86 4.95
C ARG A 110 4.74 -15.31 5.72
N PHE A 111 4.90 -13.99 5.78
CA PHE A 111 5.99 -13.38 6.55
C PHE A 111 5.95 -13.75 8.03
N ARG A 112 4.75 -13.90 8.61
CA ARG A 112 4.59 -14.35 10.00
C ARG A 112 4.96 -15.83 10.17
N GLN A 113 4.59 -16.69 9.22
CA GLN A 113 5.01 -18.10 9.20
C GLN A 113 6.52 -18.21 9.04
N ASP A 114 7.12 -17.54 8.05
CA ASP A 114 8.58 -17.53 7.84
C ASP A 114 9.35 -17.06 9.10
N LEU A 115 8.78 -16.11 9.87
CA LEU A 115 9.36 -15.65 11.13
C LEU A 115 9.19 -16.65 12.28
N GLU A 116 8.07 -17.37 12.34
CA GLU A 116 7.82 -18.44 13.32
C GLU A 116 8.68 -19.69 13.01
N GLU A 117 8.81 -20.07 11.73
CA GLU A 117 9.68 -21.17 11.29
C GLU A 117 11.17 -20.85 11.51
N GLY A 118 11.62 -19.62 11.25
CA GLY A 118 13.01 -19.22 11.47
C GLY A 118 13.43 -19.08 12.93
N TRP A 119 12.48 -19.10 13.88
CA TRP A 119 12.75 -19.07 15.32
C TRP A 119 12.82 -20.46 15.96
N ALA A 120 12.37 -21.50 15.26
CA ALA A 120 12.39 -22.87 15.78
C ALA A 120 13.76 -23.56 15.71
N GLU A 121 14.76 -22.96 15.04
CA GLU A 121 16.07 -23.59 14.80
C GLU A 121 17.19 -23.18 15.78
N CYS A 122 16.91 -22.40 16.82
CA CYS A 122 17.93 -21.94 17.79
C CYS A 122 17.80 -22.54 19.20
N ASN A 123 17.41 -23.82 19.34
CA ASN A 123 17.46 -24.50 20.63
C ASN A 123 17.88 -25.98 20.48
N VAL A 124 19.17 -26.21 20.19
CA VAL A 124 19.90 -27.45 20.52
C VAL A 124 21.39 -27.17 20.70
#